data_AF-A0A444R8I4-F1
#
_entry.id   AF-A0A444R8I4-F1
#
_cell.length_a   1.000
_cell.length_b   1.000
_cell.length_c   1.000
_cell.angle_alpha   90.00
_cell.angle_beta   90.00
_cell.angle_gamma   90.00
#
_symmetry.space_group_name_H-M   'P 1'
#
loop_
_entity.id
_entity.type
_entity.pdbx_description
1 polymer ?
#
loop_
_entity_poly.entity_id
_entity_poly.type
_entity_poly.pdbx_seq_one_letter_code
_entity_poly.pdbx_strand_id
1 'polypeptide(L)' 'MKIKGISKAVLLLALLTSTSFAAGKNVNVEFRKGHSSAQYSGEIKGYDYDTYTFYAKKGQKV' A
#
# COMPACT_ATOMS: atom_id res chain seq x y z
N MET A 1 -28.82 12.86 -32.20
CA MET A 1 -28.62 12.16 -30.91
C MET A 1 -27.12 11.90 -30.67
N LYS A 2 -26.30 12.94 -30.41
CA LYS A 2 -24.83 12.80 -30.26
C LYS A 2 -24.33 12.90 -28.80
N ILE A 3 -25.18 13.38 -27.88
CA ILE A 3 -24.83 13.65 -26.48
C ILE A 3 -24.84 12.37 -25.60
N LYS A 4 -25.60 11.33 -26.00
CA LYS A 4 -25.73 10.08 -25.22
C LYS A 4 -24.43 9.26 -25.12
N GLY A 5 -23.52 9.37 -26.09
CA GLY A 5 -22.24 8.63 -26.08
C GLY A 5 -21.20 9.23 -25.12
N ILE A 6 -21.12 10.56 -25.06
CA ILE A 6 -20.17 11.29 -24.21
C ILE A 6 -20.49 11.06 -22.73
N SER A 7 -21.77 11.06 -22.34
CA SER A 7 -22.19 10.79 -20.97
C SER A 7 -21.77 9.40 -20.46
N LYS A 8 -21.82 8.37 -21.32
CA LYS A 8 -21.35 7.03 -20.96
C LYS A 8 -19.83 6.97 -20.79
N ALA A 9 -19.08 7.65 -21.67
CA ALA A 9 -17.63 7.70 -21.57
C ALA A 9 -17.17 8.46 -20.31
N VAL A 10 -17.83 9.56 -19.96
CA VAL A 10 -17.56 10.31 -18.72
C VAL A 10 -17.89 9.47 -17.48
N LEU A 11 -19.00 8.72 -17.49
CA LEU A 11 -19.36 7.84 -16.39
C LEU A 11 -18.35 6.69 -16.22
N LEU A 12 -17.90 6.06 -17.33
CA LEU A 12 -16.86 5.03 -17.28
C LEU A 12 -15.53 5.58 -16.76
N LEU A 13 -15.13 6.77 -17.21
CA LEU A 13 -13.90 7.42 -16.76
C LEU A 13 -13.94 7.72 -15.25
N ALA A 14 -15.09 8.19 -14.74
CA ALA A 14 -15.30 8.44 -13.32
C ALA A 14 -15.25 7.16 -12.45
N LEU A 15 -15.76 6.03 -12.97
CA LEU A 15 -15.64 4.72 -12.31
C LEU A 15 -14.17 4.25 -12.26
N LEU A 16 -13.41 4.45 -13.35
CA LEU A 16 -12.01 4.05 -13.47
C LEU A 16 -11.06 4.87 -12.58
N THR A 17 -11.42 6.10 -12.19
CA THR A 17 -10.57 6.96 -11.34
C THR A 17 -10.64 6.64 -9.83
N SER A 18 -11.48 5.70 -9.40
CA SER A 18 -11.68 5.38 -7.97
C SER A 18 -10.67 4.38 -7.38
N THR A 19 -9.74 3.85 -8.18
CA THR A 19 -8.67 3.00 -7.66
C THR A 19 -7.57 3.89 -7.07
N SER A 20 -7.76 4.34 -5.83
CA SER A 20 -6.65 4.94 -5.08
C SER A 20 -5.60 3.86 -4.85
N PHE A 21 -4.43 4.01 -5.46
CA PHE A 21 -3.29 3.16 -5.14
C PHE A 21 -2.89 3.46 -3.70
N ALA A 22 -2.97 2.44 -2.84
CA ALA A 22 -2.48 2.52 -1.48
C ALA A 22 -1.00 2.93 -1.50
N ALA A 23 -0.69 4.06 -0.88
CA ALA A 23 0.62 4.71 -0.96
C ALA A 23 1.23 4.87 0.44
N GLY A 24 1.26 3.78 1.22
CA GLY A 24 1.95 3.78 2.52
C GLY A 24 3.47 3.60 2.39
N LYS A 25 4.17 3.65 3.52
CA LYS A 25 5.63 3.65 3.54
C LYS A 25 6.20 2.25 3.30
N ASN A 26 7.41 2.18 2.75
CA ASN A 26 8.15 0.94 2.58
C ASN A 26 9.42 0.98 3.43
N VAL A 27 9.55 0.07 4.39
CA VAL A 27 10.65 0.03 5.35
C VAL A 27 11.37 -1.31 5.22
N ASN A 28 12.68 -1.25 5.05
CA ASN A 28 13.54 -2.40 5.29
C ASN A 28 13.79 -2.52 6.80
N VAL A 29 13.39 -3.64 7.40
CA VAL A 29 13.54 -3.84 8.83
C VAL A 29 14.99 -4.20 9.16
N GLU A 30 15.56 -3.44 10.09
CA GLU A 30 16.94 -3.59 10.53
C GLU A 30 16.98 -3.76 12.04
N PHE A 31 17.58 -4.87 12.47
CA PHE A 31 17.82 -5.14 13.88
C PHE A 31 19.17 -4.55 14.28
N ARG A 32 19.20 -3.88 15.43
CA ARG A 32 20.48 -3.51 16.05
C ARG A 32 21.30 -4.79 16.32
N LYS A 33 22.62 -4.70 16.18
CA LYS A 33 23.51 -5.86 16.40
C LYS A 33 23.28 -6.45 17.79
N GLY A 34 22.98 -7.75 17.86
CA GLY A 34 22.67 -8.45 19.11
C GLY A 34 21.20 -8.40 19.54
N HIS A 35 20.34 -7.69 18.82
CA HIS A 35 18.89 -7.65 19.08
C HIS A 35 18.14 -8.51 18.05
N SER A 36 17.00 -9.05 18.49
CA SER A 36 16.08 -9.85 17.65
C SER A 36 14.74 -9.14 17.38
N SER A 37 14.60 -7.89 17.82
CA SER A 37 13.41 -7.08 17.67
C SER A 37 13.76 -5.64 17.28
N ALA A 38 12.85 -5.00 16.54
CA ALA A 38 12.93 -3.62 16.13
C ALA A 38 11.54 -3.00 16.32
N GLN A 39 11.50 -1.71 16.66
CA GLN A 39 10.27 -0.98 16.96
C GLN A 39 10.09 0.12 15.92
N TYR A 40 8.88 0.21 15.37
CA TYR A 40 8.52 1.21 14.39
C TYR A 40 7.18 1.82 14.77
N SER A 41 7.02 3.11 14.49
CA SER A 41 5.77 3.84 14.60
C SER A 41 5.26 4.24 13.21
N GLY A 42 3.96 4.37 13.06
CA GLY A 42 3.33 4.77 11.80
C GLY A 42 1.91 5.25 12.00
N GLU A 43 1.42 5.99 11.01
CA GLU A 43 0.03 6.37 10.88
C GLU A 43 -0.40 6.01 9.45
N ILE A 44 -1.46 5.21 9.33
CA ILE A 44 -2.00 4.76 8.05
C ILE A 44 -3.32 5.50 7.81
N LYS A 45 -3.53 6.03 6.60
CA LYS A 45 -4.72 6.81 6.24
C LYS A 45 -5.50 6.12 5.12
N GLY A 46 -6.83 6.12 5.24
CA GLY A 46 -7.71 5.58 4.20
C GLY A 46 -7.38 4.13 3.84
N TYR A 47 -7.05 3.90 2.57
CA TYR A 47 -6.71 2.58 2.03
C TYR A 47 -5.19 2.32 1.96
N ASP A 48 -4.37 3.20 2.50
CA ASP A 48 -2.92 3.03 2.49
C ASP A 48 -2.49 1.82 3.33
N TYR A 49 -1.29 1.30 3.07
CA TYR A 49 -0.65 0.30 3.91
C TYR A 49 0.85 0.51 3.97
N ASP A 50 1.42 0.41 5.17
CA ASP A 50 2.86 0.41 5.37
C ASP A 50 3.40 -1.02 5.19
N THR A 51 4.48 -1.17 4.43
CA THR A 51 5.16 -2.45 4.19
C THR A 51 6.48 -2.49 4.94
N TYR A 52 6.68 -3.54 5.74
CA TYR A 52 7.92 -3.78 6.47
C TYR A 52 8.53 -5.10 6.01
N THR A 53 9.67 -5.02 5.30
CA THR A 53 10.31 -6.17 4.66
C THR A 53 11.57 -6.57 5.43
N PHE A 54 11.75 -7.86 5.66
CA PHE A 54 13.00 -8.43 6.19
C PHE A 54 13.30 -9.78 5.56
N TYR A 55 14.56 -10.17 5.62
CA TYR A 55 15.00 -11.51 5.26
C TYR A 55 15.10 -12.39 6.51
N ALA A 56 14.54 -13.60 6.42
CA ALA A 56 14.66 -14.63 7.43
C ALA A 56 14.93 -15.99 6.79
N LYS A 57 15.61 -16.88 7.51
CA LYS A 57 15.80 -18.27 7.14
C LYS A 57 14.55 -19.09 7.47
N LYS A 58 14.29 -20.13 6.67
CA LYS A 58 13.22 -21.10 6.95
C LYS A 58 13.37 -21.67 8.37
N GLY A 59 12.29 -21.63 9.15
CA GLY A 59 12.25 -22.12 10.52
C GLY A 59 12.55 -21.07 11.60
N GLN A 60 12.97 -19.84 11.23
CA GLN A 60 12.99 -18.72 12.18
C GLN A 60 11.56 -18.28 12.50
N LYS A 61 11.30 -17.93 13.76
CA LYS A 61 10.00 -17.46 14.24
C LYS A 61 9.93 -15.94 14.15
N VAL A 62 8.75 -15.45 13.82
CA VAL A 62 8.35 -14.04 13.81
C VAL A 62 7.36 -13.82 14.93
#